data_AF-A0A917F0D8-F1
#
_entry.id   AF-A0A917F0D8-F1
#
_cell.length_a   1.000
_cell.length_b   1.000
_cell.length_c   1.000
_cell.angle_alpha   90.00
_cell.angle_beta   90.00
_cell.angle_gamma   90.00
#
_symmetry.space_group_name_H-M   'P 1'
#
loop_
_entity.id
_entity.type
_entity.pdbx_description
1 polymer ?
#
loop_
_entity_poly.entity_id
_entity_poly.type
_entity_poly.pdbx_seq_one_letter_code
_entity_poly.pdbx_strand_id
1 'polypeptide(L)'
;MQPTLFDIEPGEVLPLVQPHGRHVVAEPAAAPYVPLARPARSGGPTTVNARSEASPARSSVAVLEAPAGPAWAHRLVVFDLETTGIDVETSRIVTANVSVIDHLGDTLSRLDWMANPGIPIPEQASAVHGVSTERAVAEGRVAADVIAEIVDALTAALDDGLSLVIYNAPYDLTLLDREARRYGIIPLREPLPVVDPLVIDKALDRYRKGKRTLEAAALHYEVELLDAHDAGADAIAAGRVAQSLARRYEAELDITQHQLHHAQVAWAREQAASFEDYMRRTKDPTFTARAGWPIC
;
A
#
# COMPACT_ATOMS: atom_id res chain seq x y z
N MET A 1 3.99 -47.87 30.83
CA MET A 1 4.76 -48.53 29.75
C MET A 1 3.98 -49.77 29.33
N GLN A 2 3.53 -49.76 28.07
CA GLN A 2 2.95 -50.83 27.25
C GLN A 2 1.56 -51.43 27.53
N PRO A 3 0.85 -51.86 26.46
CA PRO A 3 -0.61 -51.88 26.33
C PRO A 3 -1.18 -53.30 26.16
N THR A 4 -2.51 -53.43 26.06
CA THR A 4 -3.16 -54.65 25.53
C THR A 4 -4.24 -54.32 24.49
N LEU A 5 -4.41 -55.29 23.60
CA LEU A 5 -4.81 -55.23 22.20
C LEU A 5 -6.20 -55.85 22.01
N PHE A 6 -6.94 -55.37 21.01
CA PHE A 6 -8.05 -55.96 20.22
C PHE A 6 -9.28 -56.60 20.90
N ASP A 7 -10.46 -56.13 20.48
CA ASP A 7 -11.47 -56.97 19.82
C ASP A 7 -12.24 -56.14 18.76
N ILE A 8 -12.67 -56.80 17.69
CA ILE A 8 -13.09 -56.26 16.37
C ILE A 8 -14.52 -56.73 16.01
N GLU A 9 -15.33 -55.77 15.52
CA GLU A 9 -16.43 -55.83 14.50
C GLU A 9 -17.79 -56.52 14.83
N PRO A 10 -18.91 -56.27 14.08
CA PRO A 10 -19.13 -55.37 12.91
C PRO A 10 -20.40 -54.48 12.92
N GLY A 11 -20.48 -53.50 11.99
CA GLY A 11 -21.76 -52.96 11.51
C GLY A 11 -21.74 -51.57 10.85
N GLU A 12 -21.42 -51.51 9.55
CA GLU A 12 -22.08 -50.77 8.43
C GLU A 12 -22.73 -49.38 8.70
N VAL A 13 -22.56 -48.29 7.91
CA VAL A 13 -22.50 -48.14 6.44
C VAL A 13 -21.86 -46.77 6.07
N LEU A 14 -21.02 -46.73 5.04
CA LEU A 14 -20.51 -45.52 4.37
C LEU A 14 -21.42 -45.12 3.20
N PRO A 15 -21.65 -43.82 2.90
CA PRO A 15 -22.16 -43.42 1.60
C PRO A 15 -21.02 -43.17 0.60
N LEU A 16 -21.17 -43.84 -0.53
CA LEU A 16 -20.44 -43.76 -1.78
C LEU A 16 -20.42 -42.33 -2.35
N VAL A 17 -19.24 -41.80 -2.66
CA VAL A 17 -19.06 -40.63 -3.53
C VAL A 17 -19.00 -41.12 -4.99
N GLN A 18 -19.95 -40.67 -5.82
CA GLN A 18 -19.93 -40.88 -7.28
C GLN A 18 -19.19 -39.76 -8.02
N PRO A 19 -18.60 -40.01 -9.21
CA PRO A 19 -17.71 -39.07 -9.88
C PRO A 19 -18.37 -38.24 -10.99
N HIS A 20 -17.84 -37.02 -11.16
CA HIS A 20 -17.66 -36.27 -12.41
C HIS A 20 -18.91 -35.76 -13.18
N GLY A 21 -19.13 -34.44 -13.09
CA GLY A 21 -19.85 -33.64 -14.08
C GLY A 21 -19.28 -32.22 -14.13
N ARG A 22 -18.56 -31.89 -15.21
CA ARG A 22 -18.14 -30.52 -15.53
C ARG A 22 -19.39 -29.68 -15.80
N HIS A 23 -19.72 -28.75 -14.90
CA HIS A 23 -20.60 -27.63 -15.23
C HIS A 23 -19.76 -26.43 -15.63
N VAL A 24 -19.74 -26.16 -16.94
CA VAL A 24 -19.31 -24.89 -17.51
C VAL A 24 -20.41 -23.88 -17.17
N VAL A 25 -20.11 -22.91 -16.32
CA VAL A 25 -20.98 -21.76 -16.07
C VAL A 25 -20.59 -20.68 -17.08
N ALA A 26 -21.55 -20.31 -17.92
CA ALA A 26 -21.42 -19.26 -18.92
C ALA A 26 -21.30 -17.88 -18.25
N GLU A 27 -20.39 -17.05 -18.77
CA GLU A 27 -20.30 -15.62 -18.43
C GLU A 27 -21.58 -14.88 -18.83
N PRO A 28 -22.11 -13.96 -18.00
CA PRO A 28 -23.16 -13.06 -18.45
C PRO A 28 -22.58 -11.99 -19.39
N ALA A 29 -23.18 -11.90 -20.57
CA ALA A 29 -22.85 -10.93 -21.60
C ALA A 29 -22.93 -9.48 -21.09
N ALA A 30 -21.88 -8.71 -21.34
CA ALA A 30 -21.82 -7.28 -21.08
C ALA A 30 -22.89 -6.52 -21.91
N ALA A 31 -23.70 -5.71 -21.24
CA ALA A 31 -24.62 -4.78 -21.90
C ALA A 31 -23.84 -3.63 -22.57
N PRO A 32 -24.20 -3.20 -23.80
CA PRO A 32 -23.48 -2.14 -24.47
C PRO A 32 -23.78 -0.76 -23.85
N TYR A 33 -22.69 -0.03 -23.57
CA TYR A 33 -22.69 1.37 -23.14
C TYR A 33 -23.27 2.29 -24.22
N VAL A 34 -24.23 3.14 -23.84
CA VAL A 34 -24.85 4.16 -24.70
C VAL A 34 -24.40 5.55 -24.23
N PRO A 35 -23.66 6.33 -25.05
CA PRO A 35 -23.24 7.67 -24.63
C PRO A 35 -24.39 8.67 -24.74
N LEU A 36 -24.63 9.43 -23.67
CA LEU A 36 -25.60 10.54 -23.66
C LEU A 36 -25.10 11.70 -24.52
N ALA A 37 -25.94 12.10 -25.48
CA ALA A 37 -25.71 13.20 -26.40
C ALA A 37 -25.72 14.56 -25.69
N ARG A 38 -24.76 15.43 -26.06
CA ARG A 38 -24.73 16.86 -25.70
C ARG A 38 -25.94 17.60 -26.31
N PRO A 39 -26.57 18.55 -25.59
CA PRO A 39 -27.49 19.46 -26.23
C PRO A 39 -26.72 20.52 -27.03
N ALA A 40 -27.04 20.60 -28.31
CA ALA A 40 -26.78 21.76 -29.16
C ALA A 40 -27.97 22.71 -29.12
N ARG A 41 -27.71 24.02 -29.21
CA ARG A 41 -28.55 25.10 -29.79
C ARG A 41 -27.76 26.42 -29.66
N SER A 42 -27.84 27.45 -30.49
CA SER A 42 -28.16 27.69 -31.93
C SER A 42 -28.52 29.18 -32.05
N GLY A 43 -27.90 29.93 -32.96
CA GLY A 43 -28.39 31.21 -33.53
C GLY A 43 -28.34 32.43 -32.58
N GLY A 44 -28.03 33.66 -32.98
CA GLY A 44 -27.99 34.36 -34.27
C GLY A 44 -28.09 35.88 -33.98
N PRO A 45 -27.84 36.77 -34.95
CA PRO A 45 -27.06 38.01 -34.77
C PRO A 45 -27.88 39.29 -34.55
N THR A 46 -27.25 40.40 -34.12
CA THR A 46 -27.38 41.78 -34.68
C THR A 46 -26.35 42.75 -34.06
N THR A 47 -25.80 43.60 -34.92
CA THR A 47 -24.84 44.74 -34.81
C THR A 47 -25.24 45.84 -33.80
N VAL A 48 -24.38 46.73 -33.26
CA VAL A 48 -23.65 47.87 -33.90
C VAL A 48 -22.59 48.50 -32.94
N ASN A 49 -21.44 48.89 -33.51
CA ASN A 49 -20.38 49.85 -33.12
C ASN A 49 -20.27 50.45 -31.70
N ALA A 50 -19.04 50.43 -31.14
CA ALA A 50 -18.26 51.62 -30.78
C ALA A 50 -16.80 51.26 -30.42
N ARG A 51 -15.86 52.10 -30.85
CA ARG A 51 -14.41 51.97 -30.61
C ARG A 51 -14.07 52.20 -29.14
N SER A 52 -13.21 51.34 -28.58
CA SER A 52 -12.35 51.63 -27.44
C SER A 52 -11.23 50.59 -27.42
N GLU A 53 -10.00 51.03 -27.64
CA GLU A 53 -8.80 50.22 -27.50
C GLU A 53 -8.59 49.88 -26.02
N ALA A 54 -8.95 48.66 -25.64
CA ALA A 54 -8.50 48.04 -24.40
C ALA A 54 -7.62 46.84 -24.77
N SER A 55 -6.37 46.92 -24.34
CA SER A 55 -5.33 45.87 -24.46
C SER A 55 -5.90 44.49 -24.11
N PRO A 56 -5.67 43.43 -24.90
CA PRO A 56 -6.16 42.11 -24.54
C PRO A 56 -5.37 41.64 -23.32
N ALA A 57 -6.03 41.57 -22.17
CA ALA A 57 -5.58 40.76 -21.06
C ALA A 57 -5.42 39.34 -21.60
N ARG A 58 -4.17 38.90 -21.75
CA ARG A 58 -3.85 37.50 -22.05
C ARG A 58 -4.45 36.68 -20.90
N SER A 59 -5.55 36.00 -21.18
CA SER A 59 -5.94 34.83 -20.42
C SER A 59 -4.76 33.87 -20.53
N SER A 60 -3.94 33.82 -19.49
CA SER A 60 -2.97 32.77 -19.33
C SER A 60 -3.77 31.50 -19.08
N VAL A 61 -4.00 30.73 -20.14
CA VAL A 61 -4.16 29.29 -19.99
C VAL A 61 -2.93 28.87 -19.21
N ALA A 62 -3.11 28.49 -17.94
CA ALA A 62 -2.06 27.84 -17.19
C ALA A 62 -1.65 26.64 -18.06
N VAL A 63 -0.45 26.72 -18.64
CA VAL A 63 0.16 25.54 -19.22
C VAL A 63 0.33 24.64 -18.00
N LEU A 64 -0.49 23.60 -17.88
CA LEU A 64 -0.28 22.56 -16.90
C LEU A 64 1.09 22.00 -17.23
N GLU A 65 2.10 22.39 -16.45
CA GLU A 65 3.44 21.85 -16.59
C GLU A 65 3.32 20.33 -16.53
N ALA A 66 4.00 19.64 -17.44
CA ALA A 66 3.99 18.20 -17.43
C ALA A 66 4.54 17.74 -16.07
N PRO A 67 3.91 16.74 -15.42
CA PRO A 67 4.37 16.26 -14.13
C PRO A 67 5.84 15.83 -14.22
N ALA A 68 6.66 16.38 -13.32
CA ALA A 68 8.10 16.09 -13.26
C ALA A 68 8.36 14.67 -12.74
N GLY A 69 9.41 14.02 -13.26
CA GLY A 69 9.80 12.67 -12.89
C GLY A 69 9.04 11.56 -13.64
N PRO A 70 9.36 10.30 -13.35
CA PRO A 70 8.82 9.14 -14.07
C PRO A 70 7.32 8.95 -13.85
N ALA A 71 6.64 8.41 -14.86
CA ALA A 71 5.17 8.28 -14.88
C ALA A 71 4.57 7.53 -13.67
N TRP A 72 5.31 6.57 -13.11
CA TRP A 72 4.87 5.84 -11.93
C TRP A 72 4.71 6.73 -10.69
N ALA A 73 5.37 7.88 -10.62
CA ALA A 73 5.33 8.80 -9.49
C ALA A 73 4.19 9.84 -9.58
N HIS A 74 3.44 9.88 -10.69
CA HIS A 74 2.45 10.93 -10.96
C HIS A 74 1.12 10.70 -10.23
N ARG A 75 0.81 9.46 -9.90
CA ARG A 75 -0.37 9.08 -9.13
C ARG A 75 -0.06 7.81 -8.36
N LEU A 76 -0.13 7.90 -7.04
CA LEU A 76 0.34 6.83 -6.14
C LEU A 76 -0.80 6.45 -5.21
N VAL A 77 -0.96 5.15 -4.96
CA VAL A 77 -1.71 4.68 -3.79
C VAL A 77 -0.71 4.49 -2.66
N VAL A 78 -0.95 5.11 -1.51
CA VAL A 78 -0.11 5.01 -0.32
C VAL A 78 -0.84 4.20 0.75
N PHE A 79 -0.09 3.40 1.49
CA PHE A 79 -0.64 2.53 2.53
C PHE A 79 0.28 2.46 3.74
N ASP A 80 -0.34 2.44 4.92
CA ASP A 80 0.33 2.33 6.22
C ASP A 80 -0.59 1.66 7.25
N LEU A 81 0.00 0.93 8.19
CA LEU A 81 -0.68 0.26 9.29
C LEU A 81 -0.14 0.69 10.66
N GLU A 82 -1.07 0.92 11.58
CA GLU A 82 -0.77 0.97 13.01
C GLU A 82 -1.21 -0.32 13.69
N THR A 83 -0.38 -0.82 14.60
CA THR A 83 -0.47 -2.20 15.04
C THR A 83 -0.23 -2.34 16.54
N THR A 84 -0.57 -3.49 17.10
CA THR A 84 -0.30 -3.81 18.49
C THR A 84 1.18 -4.13 18.78
N GLY A 85 2.07 -4.15 17.80
CA GLY A 85 3.47 -4.55 17.97
C GLY A 85 4.18 -4.93 16.67
N ILE A 86 5.46 -5.26 16.76
CA ILE A 86 6.36 -5.43 15.59
C ILE A 86 6.43 -6.85 15.02
N ASP A 87 5.89 -7.85 15.72
CA ASP A 87 5.90 -9.23 15.26
C ASP A 87 4.68 -9.50 14.37
N VAL A 88 4.91 -9.62 13.06
CA VAL A 88 3.84 -9.82 12.07
C VAL A 88 3.04 -11.11 12.26
N GLU A 89 3.58 -12.09 12.98
CA GLU A 89 2.86 -13.35 13.21
C GLU A 89 1.85 -13.23 14.36
N THR A 90 2.15 -12.39 15.35
CA THR A 90 1.36 -12.28 16.59
C THR A 90 0.62 -10.96 16.75
N SER A 91 1.05 -9.89 16.06
CA SER A 91 0.45 -8.56 16.17
C SER A 91 -0.92 -8.50 15.48
N ARG A 92 -1.67 -7.45 15.81
CA ARG A 92 -2.97 -7.13 15.23
C ARG A 92 -2.98 -5.74 14.61
N ILE A 93 -3.74 -5.59 13.54
CA ILE A 93 -3.99 -4.28 12.92
C ILE A 93 -4.96 -3.48 13.82
N VAL A 94 -4.60 -2.23 14.10
CA VAL A 94 -5.36 -1.27 14.91
C VAL A 94 -5.97 -0.19 14.03
N THR A 95 -5.15 0.49 13.22
CA THR A 95 -5.64 1.40 12.17
C THR A 95 -4.93 1.14 10.85
N ALA A 96 -5.56 1.58 9.77
CA ALA A 96 -4.98 1.52 8.43
C ALA A 96 -5.36 2.78 7.66
N ASN A 97 -4.47 3.24 6.79
CA ASN A 97 -4.77 4.27 5.81
C ASN A 97 -4.51 3.76 4.40
N VAL A 98 -5.45 3.98 3.48
CA VAL A 98 -5.22 3.86 2.04
C VAL A 98 -5.62 5.19 1.42
N SER A 99 -4.64 5.91 0.88
CA SER A 99 -4.87 7.20 0.21
C SER A 99 -4.32 7.19 -1.21
N VAL A 100 -4.89 8.00 -2.09
CA VAL A 100 -4.33 8.26 -3.41
C VAL A 100 -3.81 9.70 -3.41
N ILE A 101 -2.57 9.88 -3.83
CA ILE A 101 -1.96 11.21 -4.00
C ILE A 101 -1.63 11.47 -5.47
N ASP A 102 -1.66 12.73 -5.87
CA ASP A 102 -1.21 13.18 -7.19
C ASP A 102 0.30 13.48 -7.23
N HIS A 103 0.77 13.93 -8.39
CA HIS A 103 2.17 14.28 -8.66
C HIS A 103 2.74 15.42 -7.80
N LEU A 104 1.89 16.23 -7.17
CA LEU A 104 2.28 17.29 -6.23
C LEU A 104 2.32 16.78 -4.79
N GLY A 105 1.83 15.55 -4.56
CA GLY A 105 1.70 14.96 -3.23
C GLY A 105 0.43 15.40 -2.51
N ASP A 106 -0.56 15.92 -3.25
CA ASP A 106 -1.87 16.29 -2.73
C ASP A 106 -2.82 15.08 -2.73
N THR A 107 -3.60 14.95 -1.66
CA THR A 107 -4.53 13.83 -1.49
C THR A 107 -5.74 13.96 -2.41
N LEU A 108 -5.91 12.99 -3.31
CA LEU A 108 -7.06 12.86 -4.20
C LEU A 108 -8.21 12.07 -3.56
N SER A 109 -7.87 11.05 -2.77
CA SER A 109 -8.83 10.26 -1.99
C SER A 109 -8.16 9.69 -0.75
N ARG A 110 -8.94 9.47 0.31
CA ARG A 110 -8.46 8.97 1.59
C ARG A 110 -9.49 8.02 2.19
N LEU A 111 -9.02 6.85 2.62
CA LEU A 111 -9.78 5.86 3.37
C LEU A 111 -9.00 5.54 4.65
N ASP A 112 -9.67 5.63 5.79
CA ASP A 112 -9.12 5.31 7.09
C ASP A 112 -9.99 4.25 7.76
N TRP A 113 -9.33 3.29 8.40
CA TRP A 113 -9.98 2.26 9.20
C TRP A 113 -9.47 2.27 10.62
N MET A 114 -10.37 1.92 11.55
CA MET A 114 -10.02 1.51 12.90
C MET A 114 -10.66 0.15 13.15
N ALA A 115 -9.84 -0.82 13.54
CA ALA A 115 -10.26 -2.14 13.96
C ALA A 115 -10.20 -2.25 15.49
N ASN A 116 -11.15 -2.98 16.07
CA ASN A 116 -10.95 -3.55 17.38
C ASN A 116 -10.05 -4.79 17.23
N PRO A 117 -8.78 -4.75 17.70
CA PRO A 117 -7.82 -5.84 17.47
C PRO A 117 -8.14 -7.12 18.25
N GLY A 118 -9.10 -7.09 19.18
CA GLY A 118 -9.47 -8.24 20.01
C GLY A 118 -8.43 -8.64 21.06
N ILE A 119 -7.32 -7.91 21.16
CA ILE A 119 -6.27 -8.07 22.16
C ILE A 119 -5.87 -6.70 22.73
N PRO A 120 -5.28 -6.64 23.94
CA PRO A 120 -4.75 -5.39 24.48
C PRO A 120 -3.67 -4.79 23.56
N ILE A 121 -3.76 -3.49 23.32
CA ILE A 121 -2.72 -2.69 22.67
C ILE A 121 -1.68 -2.33 23.73
N PRO A 122 -0.40 -2.74 23.59
CA PRO A 122 0.64 -2.36 24.52
C PRO A 122 0.79 -0.84 24.64
N GLU A 123 1.13 -0.34 25.83
CA GLU A 123 1.30 1.09 26.10
C GLU A 123 2.35 1.73 25.17
N GLN A 124 3.42 0.99 24.84
CA GLN A 124 4.45 1.46 23.93
C GLN A 124 3.93 1.69 22.51
N ALA A 125 3.06 0.81 22.00
CA ALA A 125 2.41 1.00 20.71
C ALA A 125 1.44 2.18 20.77
N SER A 126 0.60 2.22 21.82
CA SER A 126 -0.33 3.33 22.06
C SER A 126 0.38 4.69 22.14
N ALA A 127 1.58 4.75 22.71
CA ALA A 127 2.38 5.96 22.82
C ALA A 127 3.00 6.41 21.49
N VAL A 128 3.15 5.50 20.51
CA VAL A 128 3.64 5.82 19.16
C VAL A 128 2.50 6.36 18.31
N HIS A 129 1.40 5.61 18.21
CA HIS A 129 0.31 5.89 17.26
C HIS A 129 -0.96 6.51 17.88
N GLY A 130 -0.98 6.75 19.19
CA GLY A 130 -2.05 7.49 19.86
C GLY A 130 -3.40 6.77 20.01
N VAL A 131 -3.48 5.46 19.77
CA VAL A 131 -4.73 4.68 19.91
C VAL A 131 -4.62 3.75 21.11
N SER A 132 -5.41 4.02 22.15
CA SER A 132 -5.48 3.15 23.33
C SER A 132 -6.37 1.93 23.08
N THR A 133 -6.22 0.90 23.92
CA THR A 133 -7.10 -0.28 23.89
C THR A 133 -8.56 0.11 24.04
N GLU A 134 -8.87 1.00 24.98
CA GLU A 134 -10.23 1.47 25.25
C GLU A 134 -10.83 2.16 24.03
N ARG A 135 -10.05 3.00 23.35
CA ARG A 135 -10.48 3.68 22.12
C ARG A 135 -10.74 2.69 21.00
N ALA A 136 -9.81 1.77 20.73
CA ALA A 136 -9.97 0.76 19.68
C ALA A 136 -11.16 -0.17 19.95
N VAL A 137 -11.46 -0.47 21.21
CA VAL A 137 -12.64 -1.27 21.59
C VAL A 137 -13.94 -0.49 21.40
N ALA A 138 -13.96 0.80 21.73
CA ALA A 138 -15.15 1.63 21.68
C ALA A 138 -15.50 2.13 20.25
N GLU A 139 -14.48 2.48 19.47
CA GLU A 139 -14.61 3.12 18.15
C GLU A 139 -14.28 2.17 17.00
N GLY A 140 -13.49 1.13 17.25
CA GLY A 140 -13.04 0.20 16.23
C GLY A 140 -14.12 -0.76 15.76
N ARG A 141 -14.08 -1.06 14.46
CA ARG A 141 -14.97 -2.02 13.80
C ARG A 141 -14.47 -3.44 13.97
N VAL A 142 -15.28 -4.41 13.57
CA VAL A 142 -14.88 -5.84 13.54
C VAL A 142 -13.67 -5.98 12.63
N ALA A 143 -12.58 -6.56 13.17
CA ALA A 143 -11.31 -6.66 12.46
C ALA A 143 -11.45 -7.38 11.10
N ALA A 144 -12.18 -8.49 11.03
CA ALA A 144 -12.38 -9.22 9.76
C ALA A 144 -12.95 -8.33 8.65
N ASP A 145 -13.95 -7.49 8.95
CA ASP A 145 -14.56 -6.58 7.98
C ASP A 145 -13.56 -5.50 7.53
N VAL A 146 -12.80 -4.95 8.48
CA VAL A 146 -11.75 -3.96 8.20
C VAL A 146 -10.67 -4.54 7.28
N ILE A 147 -10.19 -5.75 7.58
CA ILE A 147 -9.15 -6.41 6.78
C ILE A 147 -9.65 -6.71 5.37
N ALA A 148 -10.90 -7.17 5.22
CA ALA A 148 -11.48 -7.41 3.90
C ALA A 148 -11.53 -6.13 3.07
N GLU A 149 -11.99 -5.02 3.66
CA GLU A 149 -12.07 -3.74 2.97
C GLU A 149 -10.71 -3.15 2.60
N ILE A 150 -9.69 -3.31 3.44
CA ILE A 150 -8.32 -2.89 3.12
C ILE A 150 -7.79 -3.69 1.91
N VAL A 151 -7.95 -5.02 1.92
CA VAL A 151 -7.53 -5.88 0.80
C VAL A 151 -8.26 -5.49 -0.48
N ASP A 152 -9.57 -5.25 -0.42
CA ASP A 152 -10.37 -4.83 -1.57
C ASP A 152 -9.91 -3.46 -2.11
N ALA A 153 -9.66 -2.49 -1.23
CA ALA A 153 -9.20 -1.16 -1.62
C ALA A 153 -7.82 -1.20 -2.29
N LEU A 154 -6.89 -1.98 -1.76
CA LEU A 154 -5.56 -2.16 -2.33
C LEU A 154 -5.61 -2.95 -3.65
N THR A 155 -6.45 -3.97 -3.75
CA THR A 155 -6.67 -4.73 -4.99
C THR A 155 -7.20 -3.81 -6.09
N ALA A 156 -8.23 -3.01 -5.79
CA ALA A 156 -8.80 -2.07 -6.74
C ALA A 156 -7.76 -1.03 -7.23
N ALA A 157 -6.93 -0.52 -6.33
CA ALA A 157 -5.89 0.43 -6.70
C ALA A 157 -4.80 -0.19 -7.61
N LEU A 158 -4.41 -1.43 -7.35
CA LEU A 158 -3.48 -2.18 -8.18
C LEU A 158 -4.07 -2.53 -9.56
N ASP A 159 -5.36 -2.92 -9.61
CA ASP A 159 -6.09 -3.19 -10.85
C ASP A 159 -6.26 -1.93 -11.72
N ASP A 160 -6.38 -0.75 -11.09
CA ASP A 160 -6.34 0.57 -11.74
C ASP A 160 -4.93 0.95 -12.24
N GLY A 161 -3.93 0.09 -12.02
CA GLY A 161 -2.56 0.27 -12.46
C GLY A 161 -1.73 1.24 -11.62
N LEU A 162 -2.17 1.56 -10.39
CA LEU A 162 -1.41 2.43 -9.49
C LEU A 162 -0.21 1.71 -8.86
N SER A 163 0.85 2.48 -8.58
CA SER A 163 1.96 2.01 -7.76
C SER A 163 1.61 2.09 -6.28
N LEU A 164 1.70 0.96 -5.58
CA LEU A 164 1.49 0.87 -4.14
C LEU A 164 2.76 1.26 -3.39
N VAL A 165 2.70 2.41 -2.71
CA VAL A 165 3.81 2.95 -1.93
C VAL A 165 3.63 2.66 -0.45
N ILE A 166 4.65 2.03 0.14
CA ILE A 166 4.69 1.70 1.56
C ILE A 166 6.13 1.86 2.05
N TYR A 167 6.35 2.59 3.13
CA TYR A 167 7.69 2.72 3.71
C TYR A 167 8.01 1.47 4.52
N ASN A 168 9.04 0.71 4.14
CA ASN A 168 9.33 -0.61 4.74
C ASN A 168 8.19 -1.64 4.50
N ALA A 169 7.76 -1.74 3.24
CA ALA A 169 6.68 -2.60 2.75
C ALA A 169 6.62 -4.04 3.30
N PRO A 170 7.76 -4.75 3.53
CA PRO A 170 7.80 -6.04 4.22
C PRO A 170 6.94 -6.16 5.46
N TYR A 171 6.86 -5.10 6.26
CA TYR A 171 6.14 -5.15 7.53
C TYR A 171 4.62 -5.15 7.29
N ASP A 172 4.11 -4.11 6.65
CA ASP A 172 2.68 -3.88 6.46
C ASP A 172 2.03 -4.98 5.62
N LEU A 173 2.65 -5.35 4.50
CA LEU A 173 2.09 -6.34 3.59
C LEU A 173 2.13 -7.75 4.18
N THR A 174 3.16 -8.08 4.96
CA THR A 174 3.21 -9.37 5.64
C THR A 174 2.17 -9.44 6.76
N LEU A 175 2.03 -8.38 7.57
CA LEU A 175 1.01 -8.34 8.62
C LEU A 175 -0.41 -8.42 8.03
N LEU A 176 -0.68 -7.69 6.94
CA LEU A 176 -1.95 -7.76 6.22
C LEU A 176 -2.22 -9.16 5.67
N ASP A 177 -1.22 -9.83 5.08
CA ASP A 177 -1.35 -11.23 4.63
C ASP A 177 -1.69 -12.17 5.79
N ARG A 178 -1.00 -12.04 6.94
CA ARG A 178 -1.27 -12.87 8.12
C ARG A 178 -2.65 -12.62 8.71
N GLU A 179 -3.09 -11.37 8.78
CA GLU A 179 -4.45 -11.01 9.23
C GLU A 179 -5.53 -11.52 8.28
N ALA A 180 -5.35 -11.35 6.96
CA ALA A 180 -6.29 -11.87 5.97
C ALA A 180 -6.45 -13.38 6.11
N ARG A 181 -5.35 -14.13 6.20
CA ARG A 181 -5.37 -15.57 6.43
C ARG A 181 -6.04 -15.95 7.76
N ARG A 182 -5.79 -15.17 8.82
CA ARG A 182 -6.36 -15.40 10.16
C ARG A 182 -7.89 -15.35 10.14
N TYR A 183 -8.48 -14.52 9.27
CA TYR A 183 -9.93 -14.41 9.11
C TYR A 183 -10.49 -15.19 7.91
N GLY A 184 -9.68 -15.99 7.22
CA GLY A 184 -10.12 -16.74 6.03
C GLY A 184 -10.39 -15.86 4.80
N ILE A 185 -9.86 -14.63 4.79
CA ILE A 185 -9.92 -13.69 3.67
C ILE A 185 -8.79 -14.02 2.69
N ILE A 186 -9.06 -13.93 1.39
CA ILE A 186 -8.03 -14.12 0.37
C ILE A 186 -7.06 -12.92 0.44
N PRO A 187 -5.75 -13.13 0.70
CA PRO A 187 -4.78 -12.04 0.74
C PRO A 187 -4.56 -11.42 -0.64
N LEU A 188 -3.88 -10.26 -0.67
CA LEU A 188 -3.35 -9.67 -1.89
C LEU A 188 -2.50 -10.69 -2.65
N ARG A 189 -2.93 -11.04 -3.87
CA ARG A 189 -2.22 -11.98 -4.73
C ARG A 189 -1.09 -11.23 -5.42
N GLU A 190 0.14 -11.46 -4.98
CA GLU A 190 1.35 -10.85 -5.55
C GLU A 190 1.21 -9.33 -5.69
N PRO A 191 1.31 -8.55 -4.60
CA PRO A 191 1.15 -7.10 -4.67
C PRO A 191 2.21 -6.51 -5.61
N LEU A 192 1.79 -6.14 -6.81
CA LEU A 192 2.63 -5.67 -7.91
C LEU A 192 1.86 -4.59 -8.69
N PRO A 193 2.42 -3.38 -8.87
CA PRO A 193 3.74 -2.94 -8.44
C PRO A 193 3.76 -2.29 -7.05
N VAL A 194 4.76 -2.66 -6.26
CA VAL A 194 5.10 -2.03 -4.97
C VAL A 194 6.33 -1.13 -5.11
N VAL A 195 6.29 0.02 -4.46
CA VAL A 195 7.37 1.01 -4.34
C VAL A 195 7.67 1.23 -2.87
N ASP A 196 8.87 0.91 -2.43
CA ASP A 196 9.35 1.05 -1.07
C ASP A 196 10.47 2.10 -1.01
N PRO A 197 10.16 3.33 -0.54
CA PRO A 197 11.14 4.40 -0.49
C PRO A 197 12.38 4.04 0.34
N LEU A 198 12.27 3.18 1.35
CA LEU A 198 13.41 2.73 2.16
C LEU A 198 14.39 1.89 1.35
N VAL A 199 13.88 1.01 0.49
CA VAL A 199 14.71 0.15 -0.37
C VAL A 199 15.41 1.01 -1.43
N ILE A 200 14.70 1.95 -2.04
CA ILE A 200 15.24 2.89 -3.04
C ILE A 200 16.31 3.78 -2.41
N ASP A 201 16.02 4.40 -1.27
CA ASP A 201 16.96 5.24 -0.51
C ASP A 201 18.26 4.49 -0.23
N LYS A 202 18.19 3.22 0.22
CA LYS A 202 19.36 2.39 0.52
C LYS A 202 20.15 1.99 -0.72
N ALA A 203 19.48 1.79 -1.85
CA ALA A 203 20.12 1.41 -3.11
C ALA A 203 20.84 2.59 -3.75
N LEU A 204 20.20 3.75 -3.82
CA LEU A 204 20.68 4.91 -4.59
C LEU A 204 21.51 5.88 -3.76
N ASP A 205 21.22 6.04 -2.46
CA ASP A 205 22.03 6.86 -1.54
C ASP A 205 22.78 5.97 -0.54
N ARG A 206 23.55 4.99 -1.04
CA ARG A 206 24.20 3.94 -0.22
C ARG A 206 25.05 4.47 0.93
N TYR A 207 25.70 5.62 0.75
CA TYR A 207 26.64 6.20 1.72
C TYR A 207 26.05 7.32 2.59
N ARG A 208 24.73 7.57 2.49
CA ARG A 208 23.99 8.48 3.38
C ARG A 208 24.28 8.19 4.84
N LYS A 209 24.57 9.25 5.60
CA LYS A 209 24.72 9.18 7.07
C LYS A 209 23.37 9.34 7.75
N GLY A 210 23.25 8.78 8.95
CA GLY A 210 22.08 8.96 9.81
C GLY A 210 21.08 7.80 9.74
N LYS A 211 19.96 7.96 10.44
CA LYS A 211 18.87 6.98 10.48
C LYS A 211 18.12 6.97 9.15
N ARG A 212 17.43 5.86 8.85
CA ARG A 212 16.53 5.73 7.69
C ARG A 212 15.11 5.38 8.14
N THR A 213 14.67 5.94 9.27
CA THR A 213 13.24 5.96 9.60
C THR A 213 12.52 6.90 8.65
N LEU A 214 11.19 6.79 8.52
CA LEU A 214 10.41 7.63 7.62
C LEU A 214 10.65 9.11 7.90
N GLU A 215 10.69 9.52 9.16
CA GLU A 215 10.89 10.91 9.56
C GLU A 215 12.29 11.42 9.16
N ALA A 216 13.31 10.56 9.31
CA ALA A 216 14.68 10.89 8.91
C ALA A 216 14.86 10.93 7.39
N ALA A 217 14.08 10.14 6.65
CA ALA A 217 14.04 10.18 5.19
C ALA A 217 13.28 11.41 4.70
N ALA A 218 12.10 11.69 5.25
CA ALA A 218 11.31 12.88 4.94
C ALA A 218 12.13 14.15 5.14
N LEU A 219 12.82 14.29 6.27
CA LEU A 219 13.72 15.42 6.51
C LEU A 219 14.85 15.51 5.48
N HIS A 220 15.45 14.38 5.09
CA HIS A 220 16.58 14.36 4.13
C HIS A 220 16.15 14.68 2.70
N TYR A 221 14.93 14.30 2.34
CA TYR A 221 14.35 14.53 1.03
C TYR A 221 13.43 15.76 1.00
N GLU A 222 13.55 16.62 2.01
CA GLU A 222 12.84 17.91 2.12
C GLU A 222 11.31 17.76 2.00
N VAL A 223 10.79 16.65 2.50
CA VAL A 223 9.35 16.37 2.58
C VAL A 223 8.82 16.87 3.91
N GLU A 224 7.79 17.71 3.85
CA GLU A 224 7.10 18.19 5.03
C GLU A 224 6.25 17.07 5.66
N LEU A 225 6.51 16.80 6.94
CA LEU A 225 5.69 15.94 7.79
C LEU A 225 4.58 16.81 8.40
N LEU A 226 3.36 16.69 7.86
CA LEU A 226 2.18 17.32 8.44
C LEU A 226 1.60 16.37 9.50
N ASP A 227 1.61 16.78 10.76
CA ASP A 227 1.15 16.04 11.96
C ASP A 227 1.44 14.51 11.99
N ALA A 228 2.63 14.15 12.52
CA ALA A 228 3.24 12.82 12.47
C ALA A 228 2.65 11.73 13.41
N HIS A 229 1.34 11.70 13.64
CA HIS A 229 0.70 10.71 14.55
C HIS A 229 -0.64 10.15 14.04
N ASP A 230 -0.83 10.15 12.73
CA ASP A 230 -1.99 9.57 12.03
C ASP A 230 -1.46 8.67 10.91
N ALA A 231 -1.95 7.43 10.80
CA ALA A 231 -1.55 6.49 9.74
C ALA A 231 -1.65 7.13 8.34
N GLY A 232 -2.59 8.07 8.14
CA GLY A 232 -2.67 8.84 6.90
C GLY A 232 -1.51 9.79 6.66
N ALA A 233 -0.95 10.41 7.70
CA ALA A 233 0.20 11.30 7.58
C ALA A 233 1.45 10.53 7.14
N ASP A 234 1.70 9.37 7.74
CA ASP A 234 2.87 8.53 7.44
C ASP A 234 2.78 7.91 6.03
N ALA A 235 1.61 7.40 5.64
CA ALA A 235 1.36 6.92 4.28
C ALA A 235 1.63 8.02 3.23
N ILE A 236 1.07 9.22 3.44
CA ILE A 236 1.25 10.35 2.51
C ILE A 236 2.71 10.80 2.49
N ALA A 237 3.38 10.86 3.64
CA ALA A 237 4.80 11.18 3.72
C ALA A 237 5.65 10.17 2.94
N ALA A 238 5.37 8.87 3.05
CA ALA A 238 6.03 7.82 2.29
C ALA A 238 5.87 8.05 0.77
N GLY A 239 4.66 8.37 0.31
CA GLY A 239 4.37 8.75 -1.07
C GLY A 239 5.18 9.95 -1.55
N ARG A 240 5.23 11.02 -0.74
CA ARG A 240 6.01 12.22 -1.05
C ARG A 240 7.52 11.94 -1.07
N VAL A 241 8.03 11.08 -0.19
CA VAL A 241 9.43 10.63 -0.22
C VAL A 241 9.72 9.85 -1.51
N ALA A 242 8.83 8.94 -1.93
CA ALA A 242 8.96 8.26 -3.23
C ALA A 242 9.06 9.27 -4.39
N GLN A 243 8.21 10.30 -4.40
CA GLN A 243 8.24 11.34 -5.44
C GLN A 243 9.52 12.18 -5.40
N SER A 244 10.02 12.53 -4.21
CA SER A 244 11.30 13.23 -4.07
C SER A 244 12.49 12.37 -4.53
N LEU A 245 12.48 11.07 -4.23
CA LEU A 245 13.46 10.11 -4.76
C LEU A 245 13.40 10.04 -6.29
N ALA A 246 12.19 9.95 -6.85
CA ALA A 246 11.95 9.89 -8.29
C ALA A 246 12.52 11.11 -9.03
N ARG A 247 12.35 12.31 -8.47
CA ARG A 247 12.93 13.56 -9.01
C ARG A 247 14.44 13.62 -8.85
N ARG A 248 14.98 13.19 -7.70
CA ARG A 248 16.40 13.30 -7.39
C ARG A 248 17.26 12.33 -8.19
N TYR A 249 16.74 11.13 -8.43
CA TYR A 249 17.42 10.05 -9.16
C TYR A 249 16.69 9.73 -10.47
N GLU A 250 16.25 10.76 -11.19
CA GLU A 250 15.46 10.62 -12.42
C GLU A 250 16.17 9.74 -13.46
N ALA A 251 17.50 9.90 -13.63
CA ALA A 251 18.27 9.10 -14.58
C ALA A 251 18.25 7.59 -14.27
N GLU A 252 18.18 7.23 -12.99
CA GLU A 252 18.13 5.85 -12.53
C GLU A 252 16.69 5.31 -12.41
N LEU A 253 15.72 6.19 -12.21
CA LEU A 253 14.32 5.85 -11.93
C LEU A 253 13.34 6.15 -13.08
N ASP A 254 13.82 6.64 -14.22
CA ASP A 254 13.09 6.74 -15.50
C ASP A 254 12.87 5.35 -16.13
N ILE A 255 12.13 4.53 -15.40
CA ILE A 255 11.75 3.15 -15.73
C ILE A 255 10.27 2.96 -15.38
N THR A 256 9.66 1.88 -15.83
CA THR A 256 8.29 1.54 -15.45
C THR A 256 8.17 1.08 -14.00
N GLN A 257 6.99 1.22 -13.40
CA GLN A 257 6.70 0.72 -12.04
C GLN A 257 6.99 -0.78 -11.86
N HIS A 258 6.76 -1.61 -12.87
CA HIS A 258 7.10 -3.03 -12.81
C HIS A 258 8.62 -3.27 -12.80
N GLN A 259 9.37 -2.52 -13.62
CA GLN A 259 10.83 -2.59 -13.59
C GLN A 259 11.40 -2.11 -12.26
N LEU A 260 10.84 -1.05 -11.68
CA LEU A 260 11.22 -0.56 -10.36
C LEU A 260 10.93 -1.59 -9.27
N HIS A 261 9.75 -2.22 -9.28
CA HIS A 261 9.45 -3.33 -8.37
C HIS A 261 10.47 -4.47 -8.49
N HIS A 262 10.79 -4.92 -9.70
CA HIS A 262 11.78 -5.98 -9.90
C HIS A 262 13.19 -5.58 -9.46
N ALA A 263 13.59 -4.33 -9.67
CA ALA A 263 14.87 -3.81 -9.16
C ALA A 263 14.91 -3.84 -7.63
N GLN A 264 13.82 -3.45 -6.97
CA GLN A 264 13.71 -3.47 -5.51
C GLN A 264 13.77 -4.89 -4.93
N VAL A 265 13.25 -5.91 -5.61
CA VAL A 265 13.43 -7.32 -5.19
C VAL A 265 14.92 -7.66 -5.08
N ALA A 266 15.73 -7.27 -6.07
CA ALA A 266 17.17 -7.51 -6.06
C ALA A 266 17.88 -6.68 -4.98
N TRP A 267 17.54 -5.39 -4.86
CA TRP A 267 18.12 -4.49 -3.86
C TRP A 267 17.79 -4.92 -2.44
N ALA A 268 16.55 -5.27 -2.15
CA ALA A 268 16.11 -5.74 -0.83
C ALA A 268 16.87 -7.03 -0.43
N ARG A 269 17.08 -7.94 -1.39
CA ARG A 269 17.88 -9.15 -1.15
C ARG A 269 19.34 -8.83 -0.80
N GLU A 270 19.99 -7.92 -1.52
CA GLU A 270 21.36 -7.49 -1.21
C GLU A 270 21.42 -6.80 0.16
N GLN A 271 20.44 -5.93 0.46
CA GLN A 271 20.34 -5.23 1.74
C GLN A 271 20.16 -6.20 2.92
N ALA A 272 19.32 -7.22 2.77
CA ALA A 272 19.12 -8.26 3.78
C ALA A 272 20.41 -9.07 4.03
N ALA A 273 21.10 -9.49 2.96
CA ALA A 273 22.37 -10.20 3.08
C ALA A 273 23.45 -9.35 3.76
N SER A 274 23.59 -8.08 3.36
CA SER A 274 24.54 -7.16 3.99
C SER A 274 24.22 -6.91 5.47
N PHE A 275 22.94 -6.85 5.84
CA PHE A 275 22.52 -6.68 7.22
C PHE A 275 22.79 -7.94 8.06
N GLU A 276 22.53 -9.12 7.50
CA GLU A 276 22.85 -10.40 8.12
C GLU A 276 24.36 -10.50 8.44
N ASP A 277 25.21 -10.23 7.45
CA ASP A 277 26.66 -10.27 7.62
C ASP A 277 27.15 -9.28 8.69
N TYR A 278 26.57 -8.08 8.71
CA TYR A 278 26.86 -7.09 9.74
C TYR A 278 26.46 -7.60 11.13
N MET A 279 25.26 -8.14 11.29
CA MET A 279 24.76 -8.66 12.56
C MET A 279 25.59 -9.86 13.05
N ARG A 280 25.97 -10.77 12.16
CA ARG A 280 26.87 -11.89 12.49
C ARG A 280 28.24 -11.45 12.97
N ARG A 281 28.78 -10.42 12.34
CA ARG A 281 30.10 -9.88 12.70
C ARG A 281 30.09 -9.08 14.00
N THR A 282 28.97 -8.43 14.34
CA THR A 282 28.95 -7.41 15.41
C THR A 282 28.13 -7.79 16.64
N LYS A 283 27.15 -8.69 16.53
CA LYS A 283 26.22 -8.98 17.62
C LYS A 283 26.00 -10.48 17.84
N ASP A 284 25.57 -11.20 16.81
CA ASP A 284 25.17 -12.60 16.93
C ASP A 284 25.59 -13.40 15.69
N PRO A 285 26.64 -14.22 15.78
CA PRO A 285 27.15 -15.04 14.67
C PRO A 285 26.14 -16.00 14.05
N THR A 286 25.04 -16.31 14.74
CA THR A 286 23.99 -17.21 14.27
C THR A 286 22.79 -16.47 13.68
N PHE A 287 22.80 -15.13 13.70
CA PHE A 287 21.72 -14.30 13.20
C PHE A 287 21.38 -14.65 11.74
N THR A 288 20.08 -14.67 11.44
CA THR A 288 19.55 -14.79 10.08
C THR A 288 18.62 -13.62 9.83
N ALA A 289 18.84 -12.89 8.74
CA ALA A 289 17.91 -11.83 8.35
C ALA A 289 16.65 -12.47 7.78
N ARG A 290 15.49 -11.87 8.06
CA ARG A 290 14.25 -12.26 7.39
C ARG A 290 14.42 -11.99 5.90
N ALA A 291 14.29 -13.03 5.09
CA ALA A 291 14.36 -12.94 3.64
C ALA A 291 12.96 -12.77 3.06
N GLY A 292 12.84 -11.96 2.02
CA GLY A 292 11.57 -11.72 1.32
C GLY A 292 11.32 -10.22 1.14
N TRP A 293 10.76 -9.87 -0.01
CA TRP A 293 10.19 -8.55 -0.31
C TRP A 293 9.24 -8.75 -1.50
N PRO A 294 8.05 -8.14 -1.51
CA PRO A 294 7.53 -7.21 -0.51
C PRO A 294 6.78 -7.90 0.66
N ILE A 295 6.65 -9.24 0.64
CA ILE A 295 6.08 -10.05 1.72
C ILE A 295 7.12 -11.09 2.19
N CYS A 296 7.18 -11.38 3.50
CA CYS A 296 8.22 -12.18 4.16
C CYS A 296 7.70 -13.31 5.08
#